data_AF-A0A6A4Z0R2-F1
#
_entry.id   AF-A0A6A4Z0R2-F1
#
_cell.length_a   1.000
_cell.length_b   1.000
_cell.length_c   1.000
_cell.angle_alpha   90.00
_cell.angle_beta   90.00
_cell.angle_gamma   90.00
#
_symmetry.space_group_name_H-M   'P 1'
#
loop_
_entity.id
_entity.type
_entity.pdbx_description
1 polymer ?
#
loop_
_entity_poly.entity_id
_entity_poly.type
_entity_poly.pdbx_seq_one_letter_code
_entity_poly.pdbx_strand_id
1 'polypeptide(L)'
;MVNQAPRTRKDVSSSKKAEVIQQLHHFLVNGKLVCGAFTRTAEMLDIERRSVAYIWDTFCTRDTLTSNKCAKVGPKPKYSPDGVWNLVRDVPMDQRSTMRDISAATGLSMGTLSRHLKMGTFVRRSTRIKPLLTDANKAERTAFSSLWDVVHLDEKWFNADKDRRKVYLVPGETLPRRTWKSRRFIPKVMVLAAVSRPRFDHDRGV
;
A
#
# COMPACT_ATOMS: atom_id res chain seq x y z
N MET A 1 6.14 5.85 33.06
CA MET A 1 4.86 5.28 32.58
C MET A 1 3.89 6.45 32.43
N VAL A 2 3.63 6.91 31.20
CA VAL A 2 2.78 8.09 30.97
C VAL A 2 1.32 7.62 30.92
N ASN A 3 0.55 7.97 31.96
CA ASN A 3 -0.89 7.75 32.00
C ASN A 3 -1.56 8.62 30.92
N GLN A 4 -1.94 8.01 29.79
CA GLN A 4 -2.86 8.66 28.85
C GLN A 4 -4.27 8.58 29.42
N ALA A 5 -4.89 9.74 29.66
CA ALA A 5 -6.29 9.82 30.04
C ALA A 5 -7.15 9.14 28.96
N PRO A 6 -8.19 8.37 29.34
CA PRO A 6 -9.03 7.67 28.38
C PRO A 6 -9.69 8.67 27.43
N ARG A 7 -9.56 8.44 26.12
CA ARG A 7 -10.25 9.24 25.09
C ARG A 7 -11.75 9.13 25.29
N THR A 8 -12.40 10.22 25.70
CA THR A 8 -13.86 10.30 25.77
C THR A 8 -14.45 10.27 24.35
N ARG A 9 -15.28 9.27 24.05
CA ARG A 9 -16.06 9.26 22.81
C ARG A 9 -17.10 10.38 22.90
N LYS A 10 -17.15 11.26 21.88
CA LYS A 10 -18.17 12.33 21.79
C LYS A 10 -19.61 11.79 21.67
N ASP A 11 -19.78 10.58 21.14
CA ASP A 11 -21.10 9.94 20.99
C ASP A 11 -21.29 8.82 22.02
N VAL A 12 -22.47 8.78 22.65
CA VAL A 12 -22.93 7.65 23.48
C VAL A 12 -23.02 6.38 22.62
N SER A 13 -22.45 5.26 23.08
CA SER A 13 -22.47 3.98 22.35
C SER A 13 -23.90 3.45 22.20
N SER A 14 -24.16 2.63 21.17
CA SER A 14 -25.48 2.00 20.96
C SER A 14 -25.94 1.19 22.18
N SER A 15 -25.03 0.46 22.82
CA SER A 15 -25.30 -0.30 24.03
C SER A 15 -25.73 0.61 25.19
N LYS A 16 -24.97 1.70 25.47
CA LYS A 16 -25.35 2.67 26.50
C LYS A 16 -26.70 3.35 26.22
N LYS A 17 -27.04 3.60 24.95
CA LYS A 17 -28.36 4.15 24.59
C LYS A 17 -29.50 3.19 24.93
N ALA A 18 -29.30 1.89 24.72
CA ALA A 18 -30.31 0.88 25.07
C ALA A 18 -30.48 0.77 26.59
N GLU A 19 -29.37 0.83 27.33
CA GLU A 19 -29.37 0.85 28.79
C GLU A 19 -30.11 2.07 29.36
N VAL A 20 -29.90 3.26 28.78
CA VAL A 20 -30.68 4.48 29.13
C VAL A 20 -32.18 4.25 28.99
N ILE A 21 -32.63 3.63 27.90
CA ILE A 21 -34.07 3.38 27.67
C ILE A 21 -34.61 2.35 28.65
N GLN A 22 -33.91 1.23 28.86
CA GLN A 22 -34.28 0.23 29.85
C GLN A 22 -34.45 0.86 31.25
N GLN A 23 -33.52 1.72 31.65
CA GLN A 23 -33.60 2.43 32.92
C GLN A 23 -34.78 3.40 32.99
N LEU A 24 -35.06 4.15 31.91
CA LEU A 24 -36.21 5.05 31.86
C LEU A 24 -37.56 4.31 31.88
N HIS A 25 -37.64 3.10 31.31
CA HIS A 25 -38.84 2.26 31.40
C HIS A 25 -39.20 1.90 32.84
N HIS A 26 -38.23 1.73 33.74
CA HIS A 26 -38.50 1.49 35.16
C HIS A 26 -39.14 2.70 35.88
N PHE A 27 -38.99 3.91 35.34
CA PHE A 27 -39.58 5.14 35.89
C PHE A 27 -40.91 5.52 35.23
N LEU A 28 -41.52 4.62 34.47
CA LEU A 28 -42.70 4.89 33.67
C LEU A 28 -43.96 4.48 34.46
N VAL A 29 -44.79 5.47 34.79
CA VAL A 29 -46.04 5.29 35.54
C VAL A 29 -47.18 5.91 34.74
N ASN A 30 -48.22 5.13 34.42
CA ASN A 30 -49.37 5.57 33.63
C ASN A 30 -48.98 6.23 32.28
N GLY A 31 -47.97 5.67 31.60
CA GLY A 31 -47.52 6.18 30.30
C GLY A 31 -46.63 7.43 30.38
N LYS A 32 -46.32 7.94 31.58
CA LYS A 32 -45.48 9.13 31.78
C LYS A 32 -44.28 8.82 32.68
N LEU A 33 -43.15 9.46 32.38
CA LEU A 33 -41.98 9.37 33.25
C LEU A 33 -42.20 10.18 34.53
N VAL A 34 -41.79 9.61 35.66
CA VAL A 34 -41.80 10.30 36.95
C VAL A 34 -40.85 11.51 36.92
N CYS A 35 -41.21 12.58 37.63
CA CYS A 35 -40.38 13.77 37.72
C CYS A 35 -38.96 13.41 38.22
N GLY A 36 -37.94 13.96 37.57
CA GLY A 36 -36.54 13.69 37.90
C GLY A 36 -35.98 12.37 37.33
N ALA A 37 -36.75 11.55 36.61
CA ALA A 37 -36.27 10.30 36.01
C ALA A 37 -35.03 10.50 35.12
N PHE A 38 -35.01 11.59 34.32
CA PHE A 38 -33.84 11.93 33.49
C PHE A 38 -32.59 12.29 34.31
N THR A 39 -32.76 12.92 35.47
CA THR A 39 -31.64 13.31 36.33
C THR A 39 -31.06 12.08 37.02
N ARG A 40 -31.91 11.19 37.54
CA ARG A 40 -31.48 9.93 38.17
C ARG A 40 -30.77 9.00 37.20
N THR A 41 -31.31 8.84 35.99
CA THR A 41 -30.68 8.00 34.95
C THR A 41 -29.38 8.59 34.41
N ALA A 42 -29.28 9.92 34.34
CA ALA A 42 -28.04 10.63 34.01
C ALA A 42 -26.94 10.37 35.04
N GLU A 43 -27.26 10.48 36.33
CA GLU A 43 -26.34 10.20 37.43
C GLU A 43 -25.92 8.73 37.50
N MET A 44 -26.87 7.79 37.30
CA MET A 44 -26.61 6.35 37.35
C MET A 44 -25.67 5.88 36.23
N LEU A 45 -25.82 6.43 35.01
CA LEU A 45 -25.07 5.98 33.83
C LEU A 45 -23.87 6.86 33.47
N ASP A 46 -23.63 7.91 34.27
CA ASP A 46 -22.62 8.94 34.04
C ASP A 46 -22.73 9.54 32.62
N ILE A 47 -23.94 10.02 32.30
CA ILE A 47 -24.28 10.64 31.02
C ILE A 47 -24.91 12.00 31.28
N GLU A 48 -24.62 13.00 30.44
CA GLU A 48 -25.26 14.31 30.54
C GLU A 48 -26.80 14.18 30.40
N ARG A 49 -27.55 14.81 31.31
CA ARG A 49 -29.02 14.82 31.33
C ARG A 49 -29.64 15.16 29.96
N ARG A 50 -29.04 16.08 29.21
CA ARG A 50 -29.48 16.45 27.84
C ARG A 50 -29.38 15.28 26.86
N SER A 51 -28.33 14.47 26.96
CA SER A 51 -28.14 13.28 26.14
C SER A 51 -29.18 12.21 26.47
N VAL A 52 -29.50 12.02 27.76
CA VAL A 52 -30.57 11.11 28.20
C VAL A 52 -31.92 11.54 27.63
N ALA A 53 -32.28 12.81 27.77
CA ALA A 53 -33.52 13.36 27.21
C ALA A 53 -33.60 13.22 25.68
N TYR A 54 -32.49 13.51 24.99
CA TYR A 54 -32.39 13.35 23.54
C TYR A 54 -32.57 11.89 23.11
N ILE A 55 -31.96 10.93 23.82
CA ILE A 55 -32.11 9.49 23.54
C ILE A 55 -33.57 9.06 23.70
N TRP A 56 -34.22 9.48 24.79
CA TRP A 56 -35.62 9.17 25.05
C TRP A 56 -36.56 9.74 23.99
N ASP A 57 -36.42 11.02 23.66
CA ASP A 57 -37.23 11.68 22.64
C ASP A 57 -37.02 11.04 21.25
N THR A 58 -35.77 10.72 20.91
CA THR A 58 -35.46 10.02 19.65
C THR A 58 -36.08 8.62 19.61
N PHE A 59 -36.14 7.93 20.75
CA PHE A 59 -36.78 6.62 20.86
C PHE A 59 -38.30 6.72 20.75
N CYS A 60 -38.96 7.63 21.47
CA CYS A 60 -40.40 7.83 21.37
C CYS A 60 -40.86 8.27 19.97
N THR A 61 -40.02 8.98 19.22
CA THR A 61 -40.36 9.45 17.86
C THR A 61 -40.06 8.45 16.76
N ARG A 62 -38.99 7.64 16.88
CA ARG A 62 -38.52 6.74 15.81
C ARG A 62 -38.68 5.26 16.12
N ASP A 63 -39.01 4.91 17.35
CA ASP A 63 -39.08 3.54 17.88
C ASP A 63 -37.78 2.73 17.65
N THR A 64 -36.65 3.42 17.38
CA THR A 64 -35.38 2.77 17.08
C THR A 64 -34.18 3.64 17.46
N LEU A 65 -33.17 3.02 18.05
CA LEU A 65 -31.90 3.63 18.46
C LEU A 65 -30.83 3.65 17.36
N THR A 66 -31.14 3.08 16.20
CA THR A 66 -30.22 2.99 15.07
C THR A 66 -29.89 4.38 14.58
N SER A 67 -28.60 4.67 14.48
CA SER A 67 -28.16 5.95 13.97
C SER A 67 -28.46 6.02 12.46
N ASN A 68 -29.32 6.96 12.06
CA ASN A 68 -29.49 7.33 10.64
C ASN A 68 -28.30 8.14 10.10
N LYS A 69 -27.20 8.27 10.85
CA LYS A 69 -25.98 8.90 10.35
C LYS A 69 -25.56 8.11 9.11
N CYS A 70 -25.60 8.76 7.95
CA CYS A 70 -25.19 8.17 6.69
C CYS A 70 -23.74 7.71 6.86
N ALA A 71 -23.51 6.40 6.84
CA ALA A 71 -22.24 5.83 7.31
C ALA A 71 -21.02 6.41 6.56
N LYS A 72 -21.05 6.39 5.22
CA LYS A 72 -19.98 6.91 4.37
C LYS A 72 -20.35 8.30 3.83
N VAL A 73 -20.15 9.33 4.65
CA VAL A 73 -20.25 10.74 4.22
C VAL A 73 -18.94 11.29 3.65
N GLY A 74 -17.90 10.45 3.54
CA GLY A 74 -16.63 10.85 2.96
C GLY A 74 -16.67 10.99 1.43
N PRO A 75 -15.65 11.65 0.82
CA PRO A 75 -15.53 11.75 -0.62
C PRO A 75 -15.59 10.37 -1.31
N LYS A 76 -16.35 10.29 -2.40
CA LYS A 76 -16.42 9.06 -3.20
C LYS A 76 -15.05 8.74 -3.80
N PRO A 77 -14.61 7.46 -3.80
CA PRO A 77 -13.36 7.08 -4.45
C PRO A 77 -13.39 7.47 -5.94
N LYS A 78 -12.35 8.18 -6.40
CA LYS A 78 -12.23 8.59 -7.80
C LYS A 78 -12.08 7.40 -8.76
N TYR A 79 -11.46 6.33 -8.30
CA TYR A 79 -11.20 5.13 -9.10
C TYR A 79 -11.83 3.91 -8.43
N SER A 80 -12.60 3.14 -9.20
CA SER A 80 -13.08 1.83 -8.77
C SER A 80 -11.95 0.80 -8.83
N PRO A 81 -12.00 -0.28 -8.03
CA PRO A 81 -11.05 -1.38 -8.13
C PRO A 81 -10.95 -1.94 -9.55
N ASP A 82 -12.08 -2.15 -10.22
CA ASP A 82 -12.11 -2.69 -11.59
C ASP A 82 -11.53 -1.71 -12.62
N GLY A 83 -11.74 -0.41 -12.42
CA GLY A 83 -11.14 0.62 -13.26
C GLY A 83 -9.61 0.63 -13.17
N VAL A 84 -9.07 0.55 -11.95
CA VAL A 84 -7.61 0.45 -11.74
C VAL A 84 -7.06 -0.86 -12.29
N TRP A 85 -7.80 -1.95 -12.14
CA TRP A 85 -7.42 -3.26 -12.66
C TRP A 85 -7.28 -3.25 -14.18
N ASN A 86 -8.23 -2.65 -14.91
CA ASN A 86 -8.18 -2.51 -16.37
C ASN A 86 -7.00 -1.64 -16.80
N LEU A 87 -6.84 -0.47 -16.17
CA LEU A 87 -5.73 0.43 -16.46
C LEU A 87 -4.36 -0.24 -16.28
N VAL A 88 -4.18 -0.97 -15.18
CA VAL A 88 -2.90 -1.68 -14.95
C VAL A 88 -2.73 -2.82 -15.96
N ARG A 89 -3.80 -3.53 -16.35
CA ARG A 89 -3.78 -4.59 -17.36
C ARG A 89 -3.46 -4.09 -18.77
N ASP A 90 -3.75 -2.86 -19.11
CA ASP A 90 -3.49 -2.33 -20.45
C ASP A 90 -2.04 -1.87 -20.63
N VAL A 91 -1.31 -1.62 -19.52
CA VAL A 91 0.10 -1.20 -19.56
C VAL A 91 1.00 -2.34 -20.03
N PRO A 92 1.92 -2.16 -20.99
CA PRO A 92 2.90 -3.20 -21.34
C PRO A 92 3.77 -3.66 -20.14
N MET A 93 4.13 -4.94 -20.05
CA MET A 93 4.80 -5.50 -18.86
C MET A 93 6.17 -4.90 -18.54
N ASP A 94 6.88 -4.42 -19.55
CA ASP A 94 8.13 -3.66 -19.44
C ASP A 94 7.93 -2.33 -18.68
N GLN A 95 6.76 -1.72 -18.79
CA GLN A 95 6.36 -0.51 -18.08
C GLN A 95 5.63 -0.78 -16.75
N ARG A 96 5.61 -2.04 -16.29
CA ARG A 96 5.07 -2.43 -14.97
C ARG A 96 6.16 -2.82 -13.97
N SER A 97 7.38 -2.31 -14.14
CA SER A 97 8.52 -2.75 -13.35
C SER A 97 8.58 -2.05 -11.99
N THR A 98 8.31 -0.75 -11.99
CA THR A 98 8.21 0.07 -10.80
C THR A 98 6.83 0.69 -10.67
N MET A 99 6.51 1.07 -9.44
CA MET A 99 5.25 1.74 -9.13
C MET A 99 5.20 3.14 -9.77
N ARG A 100 6.37 3.76 -10.08
CA ARG A 100 6.47 4.99 -10.88
C ARG A 100 6.18 4.75 -12.35
N ASP A 101 6.66 3.64 -12.92
CA ASP A 101 6.42 3.29 -14.33
C ASP A 101 4.91 3.14 -14.58
N ILE A 102 4.22 2.41 -13.68
CA ILE A 102 2.76 2.26 -13.75
C ILE A 102 2.06 3.60 -13.58
N SER A 103 2.55 4.46 -12.67
CA SER A 103 2.00 5.80 -12.47
C SER A 103 2.11 6.65 -13.74
N ALA A 104 3.27 6.61 -14.40
CA ALA A 104 3.51 7.32 -15.66
C ALA A 104 2.64 6.75 -16.79
N ALA A 105 2.51 5.42 -16.89
CA ALA A 105 1.75 4.77 -17.95
C ALA A 105 0.22 4.88 -17.79
N THR A 106 -0.30 4.82 -16.55
CA THR A 106 -1.75 4.87 -16.27
C THR A 106 -2.28 6.26 -15.91
N GLY A 107 -1.39 7.22 -15.62
CA GLY A 107 -1.75 8.53 -15.06
C GLY A 107 -2.27 8.48 -13.61
N LEU A 108 -2.28 7.30 -12.97
CA LEU A 108 -2.70 7.15 -11.58
C LEU A 108 -1.63 7.68 -10.63
N SER A 109 -2.03 8.36 -9.56
CA SER A 109 -1.08 8.78 -8.53
C SER A 109 -0.44 7.58 -7.82
N MET A 110 0.81 7.76 -7.41
CA MET A 110 1.56 6.80 -6.60
C MET A 110 0.81 6.35 -5.33
N GLY A 111 0.08 7.28 -4.70
CA GLY A 111 -0.72 7.01 -3.50
C GLY A 111 -1.95 6.14 -3.80
N THR A 112 -2.61 6.37 -4.95
CA THR A 112 -3.72 5.54 -5.42
C THR A 112 -3.24 4.11 -5.67
N LEU A 113 -2.16 3.94 -6.44
CA LEU A 113 -1.58 2.63 -6.73
C LEU A 113 -1.17 1.89 -5.45
N SER A 114 -0.55 2.58 -4.49
CA SER A 114 -0.14 1.99 -3.21
C SER A 114 -1.34 1.46 -2.40
N ARG A 115 -2.48 2.16 -2.43
CA ARG A 115 -3.70 1.72 -1.75
C ARG A 115 -4.28 0.48 -2.41
N HIS A 116 -4.36 0.46 -3.74
CA HIS A 116 -4.87 -0.68 -4.51
C HIS A 116 -3.95 -1.91 -4.41
N LEU A 117 -2.63 -1.71 -4.31
CA LEU A 117 -1.68 -2.78 -4.02
C LEU A 117 -1.93 -3.41 -2.64
N LYS A 118 -2.24 -2.60 -1.61
CA LYS A 118 -2.59 -3.10 -0.26
C LYS A 118 -3.95 -3.81 -0.25
N MET A 119 -4.90 -3.33 -1.04
CA MET A 119 -6.22 -3.94 -1.21
C MET A 119 -6.18 -5.24 -2.03
N GLY A 120 -5.10 -5.51 -2.75
CA GLY A 120 -4.94 -6.72 -3.57
C GLY A 120 -5.56 -6.62 -4.97
N THR A 121 -5.93 -5.43 -5.43
CA THR A 121 -6.43 -5.22 -6.82
C THR A 121 -5.40 -5.66 -7.86
N PHE A 122 -4.12 -5.50 -7.55
CA PHE A 122 -2.99 -6.04 -8.29
C PHE A 122 -1.90 -6.42 -7.30
N VAL A 123 -0.99 -7.31 -7.72
CA VAL A 123 0.02 -7.93 -6.85
C VAL A 123 1.42 -7.75 -7.42
N ARG A 124 2.40 -7.66 -6.51
CA ARG A 124 3.81 -7.62 -6.89
C ARG A 124 4.39 -9.02 -6.96
N ARG A 125 4.99 -9.39 -8.10
CA ARG A 125 5.73 -10.63 -8.26
C ARG A 125 7.17 -10.36 -8.70
N SER A 126 8.05 -11.32 -8.42
CA SER A 126 9.43 -11.28 -8.90
C SER A 126 9.74 -12.49 -9.76
N THR A 127 10.29 -12.26 -10.95
CA THR A 127 10.79 -13.31 -11.84
C THR A 127 12.31 -13.39 -11.74
N ARG A 128 12.85 -14.60 -11.90
CA ARG A 128 14.28 -14.88 -11.93
C ARG A 128 14.66 -15.59 -13.23
N ILE A 129 15.83 -15.30 -13.78
CA ILE A 129 16.38 -16.07 -14.89
C ILE A 129 16.82 -17.43 -14.36
N LYS A 130 16.39 -18.50 -15.02
CA LYS A 130 16.76 -19.88 -14.67
C LYS A 130 17.99 -20.29 -15.49
N PRO A 131 19.17 -20.49 -14.89
CA PRO A 131 20.34 -20.89 -15.63
C PRO A 131 20.34 -22.40 -15.91
N LEU A 132 20.64 -22.76 -17.16
CA LEU A 132 21.20 -24.04 -17.56
C LEU A 132 22.71 -24.03 -17.29
N LEU A 133 23.19 -25.01 -16.53
CA LEU A 133 24.58 -25.15 -16.11
C LEU A 133 25.20 -26.38 -16.77
N THR A 134 26.38 -26.19 -17.37
CA THR A 134 27.26 -27.23 -17.90
C THR A 134 28.61 -27.14 -17.20
N ASP A 135 29.32 -28.26 -17.06
CA ASP A 135 30.51 -28.33 -16.18
C ASP A 135 31.71 -27.51 -16.66
N ALA A 136 31.84 -27.30 -17.98
CA ALA A 136 32.86 -26.42 -18.56
C ALA A 136 32.82 -24.97 -18.02
N ASN A 137 31.63 -24.44 -17.73
CA ASN A 137 31.44 -23.07 -17.24
C ASN A 137 31.97 -22.81 -15.82
N LYS A 138 32.31 -23.87 -15.08
CA LYS A 138 32.82 -23.80 -13.70
C LYS A 138 34.34 -23.59 -13.66
N ALA A 139 35.09 -24.22 -14.57
CA ALA A 139 36.56 -24.21 -14.56
C ALA A 139 37.19 -22.86 -14.95
N GLU A 140 36.51 -22.11 -15.81
CA GLU A 140 37.02 -20.85 -16.40
C GLU A 140 37.03 -19.64 -15.43
N ARG A 141 36.46 -19.77 -14.23
CA ARG A 141 36.23 -18.62 -13.31
C ARG A 141 37.42 -18.23 -12.41
N THR A 142 38.56 -18.92 -12.50
CA THR A 142 39.51 -18.97 -11.37
C THR A 142 40.89 -18.34 -11.62
N ALA A 143 41.12 -17.63 -12.73
CA ALA A 143 42.45 -17.06 -13.04
C ALA A 143 42.45 -15.52 -13.07
N PHE A 144 43.39 -14.88 -12.35
CA PHE A 144 43.65 -13.44 -12.39
C PHE A 144 45.14 -13.11 -12.12
N SER A 145 45.64 -11.98 -12.68
CA SER A 145 47.04 -11.47 -12.58
C SER A 145 47.08 -9.92 -12.66
N SER A 146 48.15 -9.26 -12.19
CA SER A 146 48.27 -7.79 -12.01
C SER A 146 48.97 -7.05 -13.18
N LEU A 147 48.55 -5.81 -13.48
CA LEU A 147 48.92 -5.04 -14.68
C LEU A 147 49.12 -3.53 -14.37
N TRP A 148 50.36 -3.06 -14.31
CA TRP A 148 50.73 -1.72 -13.82
C TRP A 148 51.04 -0.67 -14.91
N ASP A 149 51.17 -1.07 -16.18
CA ASP A 149 51.62 -0.20 -17.28
C ASP A 149 50.62 -0.14 -18.44
N VAL A 150 49.33 -0.07 -18.09
CA VAL A 150 48.23 -0.39 -19.01
C VAL A 150 47.21 0.75 -19.08
N VAL A 151 46.92 1.22 -20.31
CA VAL A 151 45.68 1.98 -20.57
C VAL A 151 44.53 1.00 -20.40
N HIS A 152 43.65 1.28 -19.44
CA HIS A 152 42.55 0.38 -19.14
C HIS A 152 41.47 0.60 -20.20
N LEU A 153 41.55 -0.19 -21.26
CA LEU A 153 40.41 -0.44 -22.13
C LEU A 153 39.49 -1.39 -21.38
N ASP A 154 38.47 -0.84 -20.74
CA ASP A 154 37.42 -1.62 -20.10
C ASP A 154 36.34 -1.89 -21.15
N GLU A 155 36.32 -3.12 -21.65
CA GLU A 155 35.17 -3.66 -22.36
C GLU A 155 34.12 -4.11 -21.35
N LYS A 156 33.15 -3.23 -21.12
CA LYS A 156 32.08 -3.53 -20.19
C LYS A 156 30.88 -4.07 -20.94
N TRP A 157 30.58 -5.33 -20.67
CA TRP A 157 29.40 -6.00 -21.18
C TRP A 157 28.19 -5.73 -20.27
N PHE A 158 27.23 -4.96 -20.77
CA PHE A 158 25.95 -4.75 -20.09
C PHE A 158 24.95 -5.80 -20.54
N ASN A 159 24.36 -6.53 -19.58
CA ASN A 159 23.29 -7.45 -19.91
C ASN A 159 22.05 -6.66 -20.33
N ALA A 160 21.47 -6.99 -21.48
CA ALA A 160 20.19 -6.47 -21.94
C ALA A 160 19.04 -6.80 -20.96
N ASP A 161 19.27 -7.76 -20.06
CA ASP A 161 18.31 -8.21 -19.08
C ASP A 161 18.90 -8.41 -17.66
N LYS A 162 18.07 -8.25 -16.63
CA LYS A 162 18.42 -8.42 -15.21
C LYS A 162 17.94 -9.78 -14.71
N ASP A 163 18.76 -10.48 -13.92
CA ASP A 163 18.41 -11.78 -13.33
C ASP A 163 17.06 -11.73 -12.60
N ARG A 164 16.94 -10.81 -11.64
CA ARG A 164 15.69 -10.56 -10.91
C ARG A 164 14.97 -9.34 -11.47
N ARG A 165 13.72 -9.50 -11.91
CA ARG A 165 12.82 -8.38 -12.23
C ARG A 165 11.61 -8.41 -11.31
N LYS A 166 11.15 -7.23 -10.88
CA LYS A 166 9.86 -7.07 -10.22
C LYS A 166 8.86 -6.65 -11.30
N VAL A 167 7.67 -7.23 -11.26
CA VAL A 167 6.57 -6.91 -12.17
C VAL A 167 5.29 -6.87 -11.33
N TYR A 168 4.47 -5.85 -11.57
CA TYR A 168 3.12 -5.78 -11.02
C TYR A 168 2.14 -6.43 -11.96
N LEU A 169 1.34 -7.35 -11.44
CA LEU A 169 0.40 -8.16 -12.18
C LEU A 169 -0.99 -8.01 -11.64
N VAL A 170 -1.93 -8.14 -12.54
CA VAL A 170 -3.34 -8.19 -12.22
C VAL A 170 -3.73 -9.64 -11.90
N PRO A 171 -4.67 -9.91 -10.97
CA PRO A 171 -5.13 -11.28 -10.70
C PRO A 171 -5.58 -11.98 -11.98
N GLY A 172 -5.07 -13.19 -12.21
CA GLY A 172 -5.33 -13.99 -13.42
C GLY A 172 -4.29 -13.84 -14.52
N GLU A 173 -3.37 -12.87 -14.46
CA GLU A 173 -2.26 -12.78 -15.42
C GLU A 173 -1.15 -13.79 -15.09
N THR A 174 -0.67 -14.51 -16.11
CA THR A 174 0.50 -15.37 -16.00
C THR A 174 1.78 -14.56 -16.22
N LEU A 175 2.80 -14.86 -15.43
CA LEU A 175 4.11 -14.26 -15.62
C LEU A 175 4.73 -14.76 -16.93
N PRO A 176 5.29 -13.88 -17.77
CA PRO A 176 5.99 -14.30 -18.96
C PRO A 176 7.22 -15.10 -18.53
N ARG A 177 7.34 -16.30 -19.11
CA ARG A 177 8.48 -17.18 -18.86
C ARG A 177 9.73 -16.56 -19.50
N ARG A 178 10.69 -16.20 -18.66
CA ARG A 178 11.99 -15.66 -19.09
C ARG A 178 13.05 -16.77 -19.06
N THR A 179 13.31 -17.36 -20.21
CA THR A 179 14.30 -18.44 -20.38
C THR A 179 15.56 -17.94 -21.06
N TRP A 180 16.69 -18.17 -20.40
CA TRP A 180 18.02 -17.97 -20.98
C TRP A 180 18.88 -19.18 -20.62
N LYS A 181 19.86 -19.52 -21.47
CA LYS A 181 20.79 -20.62 -21.19
C LYS A 181 21.53 -20.44 -19.88
N SER A 182 21.96 -19.24 -19.51
CA SER A 182 22.37 -18.90 -18.16
C SER A 182 22.43 -17.39 -18.04
N ARG A 183 22.75 -16.85 -16.85
CA ARG A 183 23.00 -15.40 -16.72
C ARG A 183 24.10 -14.92 -17.69
N ARG A 184 25.02 -15.79 -18.11
CA ARG A 184 26.09 -15.45 -19.07
C ARG A 184 25.59 -15.31 -20.51
N PHE A 185 24.48 -15.98 -20.86
CA PHE A 185 23.89 -16.00 -22.21
C PHE A 185 22.76 -14.97 -22.39
N ILE A 186 22.52 -14.11 -21.39
CA ILE A 186 21.69 -12.93 -21.61
C ILE A 186 22.40 -12.10 -22.69
N PRO A 187 21.70 -11.63 -23.74
CA PRO A 187 22.29 -10.77 -24.75
C PRO A 187 23.00 -9.60 -24.07
N LYS A 188 24.24 -9.33 -24.50
CA LYS A 188 25.04 -8.27 -23.91
C LYS A 188 25.35 -7.23 -24.95
N VAL A 189 25.27 -5.98 -24.53
CA VAL A 189 25.78 -4.85 -25.30
C VAL A 189 27.17 -4.54 -24.75
N MET A 190 28.17 -4.54 -25.62
CA MET A 190 29.53 -4.15 -25.26
C MET A 190 29.64 -2.64 -25.30
N VAL A 191 30.15 -2.05 -24.23
CA VAL A 191 30.58 -0.66 -24.21
C VAL A 191 32.07 -0.68 -23.97
N LEU A 192 32.84 -0.16 -24.92
CA LEU A 192 34.28 0.02 -24.77
C LEU A 192 34.53 1.41 -24.18
N ALA A 193 35.23 1.46 -23.06
CA ALA A 193 35.68 2.70 -22.44
C ALA A 193 37.19 2.65 -22.21
N ALA A 194 37.92 3.65 -22.68
CA ALA A 194 39.35 3.79 -22.38
C ALA A 194 39.51 4.74 -21.20
N VAL A 195 40.08 4.25 -20.11
CA VAL A 195 40.50 5.07 -18.97
C VAL A 195 42.00 4.96 -18.86
N SER A 196 42.69 6.05 -19.23
CA SER A 196 44.09 6.21 -18.90
C SER A 196 44.20 6.85 -17.52
N ARG A 197 45.33 6.62 -16.86
CA ARG A 197 45.66 7.35 -15.64
C ARG A 197 45.70 8.85 -16.00
N PRO A 198 45.01 9.75 -15.27
CA PRO A 198 45.09 11.18 -15.55
C PRO A 198 46.54 11.61 -15.56
N ARG A 199 46.99 12.19 -16.68
CA ARG A 199 48.32 12.78 -16.81
C ARG A 199 48.12 14.29 -16.92
N PHE A 200 48.94 15.03 -16.18
CA PHE A 200 48.88 16.49 -16.14
C PHE A 200 49.36 17.06 -17.49
N ASP A 201 48.49 17.84 -18.15
CA ASP A 201 48.79 18.49 -19.43
C ASP A 201 49.31 19.91 -19.18
N HIS A 202 50.61 20.13 -19.39
CA HIS A 202 51.28 21.39 -19.10
C HIS A 202 50.85 22.53 -20.03
N ASP A 203 50.35 22.23 -21.24
CA ASP A 203 49.90 23.23 -22.21
C ASP A 203 48.46 23.69 -21.95
N ARG A 204 47.68 22.87 -21.23
CA ARG A 204 46.26 23.16 -20.90
C ARG A 204 46.03 23.51 -19.43
N GLY A 205 47.04 23.34 -18.58
CA GLY A 205 46.98 23.69 -17.16
C GLY A 205 46.05 22.80 -16.32
N VAL A 206 45.72 21.59 -16.80
CA VAL A 206 44.88 20.60 -16.10
C VAL A 206 45.39 19.18 -16.31
#